data_AF-A0A2V5M3F3-F1
#
_entry.id   AF-A0A2V5M3F3-F1
#
_cell.length_a   1.000
_cell.length_b   1.000
_cell.length_c   1.000
_cell.angle_alpha   90.00
_cell.angle_beta   90.00
_cell.angle_gamma   90.00
#
_symmetry.space_group_name_H-M   'P 1'
#
loop_
_entity.id
_entity.type
_entity.pdbx_description
1 polymer ?
#
loop_
_entity_poly.entity_id
_entity_poly.type
_entity_poly.pdbx_seq_one_letter_code
_entity_poly.pdbx_strand_id
1 'polypeptide(L)'
;MIAVATNAEHRDAAREFFELFKTAWEFYRSGGEYDAVICCGIVPSDIEARVVLIYAPTELPFDRQHQLHVRENSGGAASYRGWYLPVYSGLASIENGQDLIAAKTKTALAREIKIGRQRFIRVGYDLFAEVQHLLSNG
;
A
#
# COMPACT_ATOMS: atom_id res chain seq x y z
N MET A 1 2.29 -13.92 -11.39
CA MET A 1 2.65 -14.11 -9.97
C MET A 1 2.70 -12.76 -9.25
N ILE A 2 2.44 -12.73 -7.94
CA ILE A 2 2.51 -11.52 -7.11
C ILE A 2 3.89 -11.44 -6.46
N ALA A 3 4.53 -10.27 -6.51
CA ALA A 3 5.73 -9.99 -5.71
C ALA A 3 5.42 -9.03 -4.55
N VAL A 4 6.18 -9.17 -3.47
CA VAL A 4 6.09 -8.32 -2.29
C VAL A 4 7.42 -7.64 -2.00
N ALA A 5 7.44 -6.31 -2.05
CA ALA A 5 8.56 -5.49 -1.65
C ALA A 5 8.26 -4.87 -0.28
N THR A 6 8.97 -5.31 0.77
CA THR A 6 8.82 -4.75 2.11
C THR A 6 10.12 -4.75 2.91
N ASN A 7 10.16 -3.95 3.97
CA ASN A 7 11.27 -3.88 4.92
C ASN A 7 11.50 -5.24 5.62
N ALA A 8 12.73 -5.48 6.07
CA ALA A 8 13.08 -6.72 6.77
C ALA A 8 12.18 -6.96 8.00
N GLU A 9 11.84 -5.90 8.72
CA GLU A 9 11.00 -5.90 9.92
C GLU A 9 9.56 -6.39 9.67
N HIS A 10 9.04 -6.23 8.45
CA HIS A 10 7.67 -6.60 8.08
C HIS A 10 7.60 -7.94 7.32
N ARG A 11 8.73 -8.64 7.11
CA ARG A 11 8.75 -9.89 6.33
C ARG A 11 7.94 -11.01 6.96
N ASP A 12 7.95 -11.13 8.29
CA ASP A 12 7.20 -12.18 8.98
C ASP A 12 5.70 -11.89 8.94
N ALA A 13 5.30 -10.64 9.16
CA ALA A 13 3.91 -10.20 8.96
C ALA A 13 3.42 -10.45 7.52
N ALA A 14 4.27 -10.21 6.51
CA ALA A 14 3.95 -10.53 5.12
C ALA A 14 3.75 -12.03 4.90
N ARG A 15 4.62 -12.89 5.47
CA ARG A 15 4.46 -14.34 5.38
C ARG A 15 3.13 -14.78 5.99
N GLU A 16 2.86 -14.37 7.22
CA GLU A 16 1.61 -14.71 7.92
C GLU A 16 0.37 -14.24 7.16
N PHE A 17 0.39 -13.03 6.61
CA PHE A 17 -0.69 -12.50 5.79
C PHE A 17 -1.01 -13.43 4.60
N PHE A 18 0.02 -13.90 3.90
CA PHE A 18 -0.18 -14.75 2.73
C PHE A 18 -0.39 -16.23 3.04
N GLU A 19 -0.03 -16.75 4.21
CA GLU A 19 -0.41 -18.11 4.62
C GLU A 19 -1.94 -18.29 4.63
N LEU A 20 -2.70 -17.21 4.83
CA LEU A 20 -4.16 -17.21 4.76
C LEU A 20 -4.71 -17.34 3.34
N PHE A 21 -3.89 -17.09 2.31
CA PHE A 21 -4.30 -17.08 0.91
C PHE A 21 -3.49 -18.08 0.09
N LYS A 22 -4.16 -19.01 -0.60
CA LYS A 22 -3.51 -19.97 -1.53
C LYS A 22 -2.96 -19.34 -2.82
N THR A 23 -2.70 -18.04 -2.82
CA THR A 23 -2.25 -17.27 -3.98
C THR A 23 -0.74 -17.36 -4.08
N ALA A 24 -0.20 -17.78 -5.24
CA ALA A 24 1.25 -17.84 -5.46
C ALA A 24 1.89 -16.44 -5.37
N TRP A 25 2.83 -16.29 -4.45
CA TRP A 25 3.56 -15.05 -4.19
C TRP A 25 5.01 -15.32 -3.82
N GLU A 26 5.86 -14.31 -3.95
CA GLU A 26 7.22 -14.31 -3.39
C GLU A 26 7.67 -12.91 -3.01
N PHE A 27 8.80 -12.80 -2.30
CA PHE A 27 9.45 -11.51 -2.12
C PHE A 27 10.04 -11.02 -3.44
N TYR A 28 9.90 -9.72 -3.69
CA TYR A 28 10.41 -9.05 -4.88
C TYR A 28 11.92 -9.26 -5.05
N ARG A 29 12.34 -9.51 -6.29
CA ARG A 29 13.73 -9.61 -6.71
C ARG A 29 13.93 -8.70 -7.92
N SER A 30 15.06 -8.01 -7.95
CA SER A 30 15.44 -7.16 -9.09
C SER A 30 15.49 -7.99 -10.38
N GLY A 31 14.93 -7.45 -11.46
CA GLY A 31 14.82 -8.12 -12.75
C GLY A 31 13.79 -9.26 -12.83
N GLY A 32 12.95 -9.46 -11.80
CA GLY A 32 11.85 -10.42 -11.85
C GLY A 32 10.64 -9.88 -12.62
N GLU A 33 9.99 -10.73 -13.41
CA GLU A 33 8.74 -10.41 -14.09
C GLU A 33 7.52 -10.78 -13.23
N TYR A 34 6.67 -9.80 -12.93
CA TYR A 34 5.51 -9.99 -12.05
C TYR A 34 4.21 -9.45 -12.67
N ASP A 35 3.09 -10.12 -12.38
CA ASP A 35 1.78 -9.60 -12.78
C ASP A 35 1.39 -8.39 -11.93
N ALA A 36 1.73 -8.46 -10.64
CA ALA A 36 1.52 -7.39 -9.67
C ALA A 36 2.64 -7.33 -8.64
N VAL A 37 2.98 -6.13 -8.17
CA VAL A 37 3.91 -5.91 -7.07
C VAL A 37 3.21 -5.14 -5.95
N ILE A 38 3.33 -5.62 -4.71
CA ILE A 38 2.86 -4.95 -3.49
C ILE A 38 4.07 -4.38 -2.77
N CYS A 39 4.12 -3.06 -2.67
CA CYS A 39 5.13 -2.29 -1.99
C CYS A 39 4.60 -1.83 -0.62
N CYS A 40 5.28 -2.16 0.47
CA CYS A 40 4.96 -1.72 1.83
C CYS A 40 6.23 -1.20 2.50
N GLY A 41 6.31 0.11 2.72
CA GLY A 41 7.48 0.78 3.30
C GLY A 41 8.66 0.98 2.34
N ILE A 42 8.74 0.24 1.22
CA ILE A 42 9.75 0.42 0.16
C ILE A 42 9.13 0.33 -1.23
N VAL A 43 9.64 1.15 -2.14
CA VAL A 43 9.29 1.12 -3.57
C VAL A 43 10.56 0.93 -4.38
N PRO A 44 10.83 -0.28 -4.90
CA PRO A 44 11.96 -0.50 -5.81
C PRO A 44 11.89 0.42 -7.03
N SER A 45 13.05 0.83 -7.56
CA SER A 45 13.14 1.73 -8.71
C SER A 45 12.98 1.03 -10.06
N ASP A 46 13.13 -0.30 -10.08
CA ASP A 46 13.22 -1.16 -11.26
C ASP A 46 12.00 -2.07 -11.45
N ILE A 47 10.84 -1.67 -10.93
CA ILE A 47 9.62 -2.51 -10.95
C ILE A 47 9.09 -2.69 -12.37
N GLU A 48 9.10 -3.92 -12.86
CA GLU A 48 8.46 -4.34 -14.11
C GLU A 48 7.21 -5.18 -13.82
N ALA A 49 6.07 -4.51 -13.63
CA ALA A 49 4.78 -5.16 -13.41
C ALA A 49 3.61 -4.35 -13.97
N ARG A 50 2.54 -5.04 -14.40
CA ARG A 50 1.33 -4.39 -14.96
C ARG A 50 0.58 -3.56 -13.92
N VAL A 51 0.59 -3.99 -12.66
CA VAL A 51 -0.04 -3.31 -11.54
C VAL A 51 0.94 -3.24 -10.36
N VAL A 52 1.05 -2.07 -9.73
CA VAL A 52 1.88 -1.86 -8.56
C VAL A 52 1.02 -1.23 -7.47
N LEU A 53 0.94 -1.84 -6.30
CA LEU A 53 0.26 -1.29 -5.14
C LEU A 53 1.31 -0.72 -4.18
N ILE A 54 1.17 0.53 -3.77
CA ILE A 54 2.11 1.23 -2.90
C ILE A 54 1.41 1.64 -1.60
N TYR A 55 1.71 0.91 -0.53
CA TYR A 55 1.23 1.12 0.82
C TYR A 55 2.26 1.90 1.63
N ALA A 56 1.87 3.08 2.11
CA ALA A 56 2.65 3.86 3.06
C ALA A 56 1.77 4.92 3.74
N PRO A 57 1.93 5.12 5.07
CA PRO A 57 1.21 6.13 5.84
C PRO A 57 1.86 7.52 5.78
N THR A 58 2.97 7.67 5.04
CA THR A 58 3.76 8.91 4.92
C THR A 58 4.09 9.21 3.46
N GLU A 59 4.56 10.43 3.17
CA GLU A 59 5.00 10.82 1.83
C GLU A 59 6.27 10.06 1.39
N LEU A 60 6.25 9.50 0.18
CA LEU A 60 7.37 8.78 -0.44
C LEU A 60 8.07 9.61 -1.52
N PRO A 61 9.32 9.29 -1.90
CA PRO A 61 9.95 9.87 -3.10
C PRO A 61 9.12 9.68 -4.37
N PHE A 62 8.42 8.54 -4.49
CA PHE A 62 7.46 8.28 -5.56
C PHE A 62 6.36 9.36 -5.64
N ASP A 63 5.82 9.76 -4.49
CA ASP A 63 4.75 10.75 -4.39
C ASP A 63 5.23 12.11 -4.92
N ARG A 64 6.44 12.53 -4.52
CA ARG A 64 7.07 13.78 -5.00
C ARG A 64 7.34 13.77 -6.50
N GLN A 65 7.87 12.65 -7.01
CA GLN A 65 8.13 12.48 -8.44
C GLN A 65 6.85 12.61 -9.29
N HIS A 66 5.72 12.15 -8.76
CA HIS A 66 4.44 12.15 -9.45
C HIS A 66 3.48 13.25 -8.98
N GLN A 67 3.98 14.24 -8.24
CA GLN A 67 3.23 15.42 -7.78
C GLN A 67 1.95 15.03 -7.02
N LEU A 68 2.03 13.99 -6.19
CA LEU A 68 0.96 13.60 -5.30
C LEU A 68 1.09 14.38 -4.00
N HIS A 69 0.01 15.07 -3.60
CA HIS A 69 -0.04 15.72 -2.30
C HIS A 69 -0.54 14.70 -1.27
N VAL A 70 0.38 14.22 -0.44
CA VAL A 70 0.10 13.28 0.64
C VAL A 70 0.01 14.06 1.95
N ARG A 71 -1.07 13.86 2.68
CA ARG A 71 -1.30 14.46 3.99
C ARG A 71 -1.43 13.36 5.04
N GLU A 72 -0.48 13.35 5.96
CA GLU A 72 -0.51 12.47 7.14
C GLU A 72 -1.65 12.89 8.07
N ASN A 73 -2.36 11.89 8.58
CA ASN A 73 -3.46 12.03 9.51
C ASN A 73 -3.08 11.32 10.82
N SER A 74 -3.27 12.01 11.94
CA SER A 74 -3.03 11.45 13.27
C SER A 74 -4.15 10.47 13.64
N GLY A 75 -3.92 9.19 13.33
CA GLY A 75 -4.89 8.12 13.53
C GLY A 75 -6.11 8.24 12.62
N GLY A 76 -6.96 7.23 12.63
CA GLY A 76 -8.21 7.28 11.89
C GLY A 76 -8.77 5.91 11.54
N ALA A 77 -9.82 5.95 10.72
CA ALA A 77 -10.41 4.77 10.14
C ALA A 77 -10.50 4.96 8.62
N ALA A 78 -10.10 3.92 7.89
CA ALA A 78 -10.47 3.79 6.50
C ALA A 78 -11.96 3.51 6.40
N SER A 79 -12.62 4.05 5.37
CA SER A 79 -14.01 3.71 5.08
C SER A 79 -14.14 3.16 3.67
N TYR A 80 -14.94 2.11 3.53
CA TYR A 80 -15.20 1.45 2.26
C TYR A 80 -16.61 0.86 2.26
N ARG A 81 -17.47 1.30 1.34
CA ARG A 81 -18.85 0.81 1.21
C ARG A 81 -19.65 0.81 2.52
N GLY A 82 -19.47 1.85 3.35
CA GLY A 82 -20.14 1.98 4.65
C GLY A 82 -19.49 1.19 5.79
N TRP A 83 -18.44 0.40 5.52
CA TRP A 83 -17.61 -0.23 6.54
C TRP A 83 -16.56 0.74 7.04
N TYR A 84 -16.26 0.67 8.34
CA TYR A 84 -15.18 1.42 8.97
C TYR A 84 -14.14 0.44 9.48
N LEU A 85 -12.90 0.62 9.02
CA LEU A 85 -11.75 -0.19 9.39
C LEU A 85 -10.78 0.71 10.16
N PRO A 86 -10.56 0.50 11.47
CA PRO A 86 -9.54 1.23 12.21
C PRO A 86 -8.15 0.94 11.60
N VAL A 87 -7.31 1.97 11.56
CA VAL A 87 -5.93 1.89 11.08
C VAL A 87 -5.03 2.37 12.22
N TYR A 88 -4.10 1.53 12.66
CA TYR A 88 -3.36 1.68 13.92
C TYR A 88 -1.92 2.17 13.74
N SER A 89 -1.31 1.93 12.59
CA SER A 89 0.08 2.21 12.25
C SER A 89 0.26 3.49 11.42
N GLY A 90 -0.74 4.36 11.42
CA GLY A 90 -0.74 5.63 10.70
C GLY A 90 -1.58 5.63 9.42
N LEU A 91 -2.11 6.80 9.08
CA LEU A 91 -3.01 6.98 7.94
C LEU A 91 -2.63 8.25 7.19
N ALA A 92 -2.68 8.22 5.88
CA ALA A 92 -2.50 9.37 5.01
C ALA A 92 -3.63 9.45 3.99
N SER A 93 -3.96 10.68 3.63
CA SER A 93 -4.85 10.97 2.52
C SER A 93 -4.10 11.56 1.34
N ILE A 94 -4.59 11.32 0.15
CA ILE A 94 -3.99 11.74 -1.12
C ILE A 94 -4.94 12.74 -1.77
N GLU A 95 -4.53 14.00 -1.90
CA GLU A 95 -5.38 15.03 -2.50
C GLU A 95 -5.69 14.72 -3.98
N ASN A 96 -6.90 15.10 -4.41
CA ASN A 96 -7.42 14.84 -5.75
C ASN A 96 -7.37 13.36 -6.17
N GLY A 97 -7.34 12.42 -5.21
CA GLY A 97 -7.58 11.01 -5.49
C GLY A 97 -9.01 10.79 -5.97
N GLN A 98 -9.20 9.90 -6.94
CA GLN A 98 -10.53 9.34 -7.19
C GLN A 98 -10.88 8.40 -6.04
N ASP A 99 -12.10 8.51 -5.51
CA ASP A 99 -12.59 7.73 -4.36
C ASP A 99 -12.71 6.23 -4.70
N LEU A 100 -11.59 5.52 -4.74
CA LEU A 100 -11.60 4.05 -4.71
C LEU A 100 -11.84 3.54 -3.26
N ILE A 101 -11.41 4.32 -2.26
CA ILE A 101 -11.60 4.09 -0.82
C ILE A 101 -11.93 5.46 -0.18
N ALA A 102 -13.20 5.70 0.15
CA ALA A 102 -13.66 6.96 0.73
C ALA A 102 -13.56 6.93 2.26
N ALA A 103 -12.61 7.67 2.85
CA ALA A 103 -12.61 7.89 4.29
C ALA A 103 -13.84 8.69 4.74
N LYS A 104 -14.12 8.69 6.06
CA LYS A 104 -15.10 9.61 6.66
C LYS A 104 -14.61 11.07 6.61
N THR A 105 -13.28 11.26 6.49
CA THR A 105 -12.69 12.52 6.05
C THR A 105 -12.96 12.67 4.56
N LYS A 106 -13.27 13.87 4.07
CA LYS A 106 -13.55 14.15 2.64
C LYS A 106 -12.32 13.95 1.71
N THR A 107 -11.44 13.02 2.06
CA THR A 107 -10.10 12.88 1.55
C THR A 107 -9.90 11.42 1.11
N ALA A 108 -9.51 11.24 -0.14
CA ALA A 108 -9.27 9.93 -0.71
C ALA A 108 -8.07 9.26 -0.02
N LEU A 109 -8.20 7.99 0.36
CA LEU A 109 -7.10 7.21 0.93
C LEU A 109 -6.26 6.49 -0.12
N ALA A 110 -6.78 6.42 -1.34
CA ALA A 110 -6.09 5.78 -2.44
C ALA A 110 -6.20 6.61 -3.72
N ARG A 111 -5.19 6.49 -4.57
CA ARG A 111 -5.16 7.12 -5.89
C ARG A 111 -4.52 6.19 -6.91
N GLU A 112 -5.20 6.04 -8.05
CA GLU A 112 -4.63 5.38 -9.22
C GLU A 112 -3.85 6.37 -10.08
N ILE A 113 -2.68 5.96 -10.54
CA ILE A 113 -1.79 6.71 -11.43
C ILE A 113 -1.37 5.76 -12.55
N LYS A 114 -1.45 6.22 -13.79
CA LYS A 114 -1.01 5.45 -14.95
C LYS A 114 0.29 6.03 -15.49
N ILE A 115 1.33 5.19 -15.59
CA ILE A 115 2.63 5.56 -16.14
C ILE A 115 2.95 4.58 -17.26
N GLY A 116 2.91 5.06 -18.50
CA GLY A 116 3.03 4.21 -19.68
C GLY A 116 1.99 3.08 -19.68
N ARG A 117 2.46 1.83 -19.57
CA ARG A 117 1.61 0.62 -19.53
C ARG A 117 1.31 0.13 -18.11
N GLN A 118 1.95 0.71 -17.10
CA GLN A 118 1.81 0.29 -15.70
C GLN A 118 0.74 1.12 -15.00
N ARG A 119 0.03 0.48 -14.06
CA ARG A 119 -0.91 1.12 -13.16
C ARG A 119 -0.38 1.07 -11.74
N PHE A 120 -0.28 2.22 -11.10
CA PHE A 120 0.13 2.37 -9.72
C PHE A 120 -1.09 2.72 -8.88
N ILE A 121 -1.28 2.04 -7.75
CA ILE A 121 -2.33 2.32 -6.77
C ILE A 121 -1.62 2.72 -5.48
N ARG A 122 -1.57 4.01 -5.19
CA ARG A 122 -1.00 4.54 -3.94
C ARG A 122 -2.08 4.49 -2.87
N VAL A 123 -1.80 3.87 -1.72
CA VAL A 123 -2.73 3.67 -0.58
C VAL A 123 -2.11 4.18 0.71
N GLY A 124 -2.81 5.06 1.41
CA GLY A 124 -2.29 5.83 2.54
C GLY A 124 -2.13 5.11 3.88
N TYR A 125 -1.87 3.81 3.91
CA TYR A 125 -1.47 3.09 5.14
C TYR A 125 -0.46 2.01 4.78
N ASP A 126 0.27 1.46 5.74
CA ASP A 126 1.18 0.32 5.51
C ASP A 126 0.47 -0.99 5.85
N LEU A 127 0.24 -1.84 4.86
CA LEU A 127 -0.49 -3.09 5.03
C LEU A 127 0.19 -4.04 6.04
N PHE A 128 1.53 -4.13 6.02
CA PHE A 128 2.21 -5.09 6.89
C PHE A 128 2.53 -4.53 8.26
N ALA A 129 2.65 -3.21 8.41
CA ALA A 129 2.64 -2.59 9.74
C ALA A 129 1.29 -2.81 10.43
N GLU A 130 0.16 -2.70 9.70
CA GLU A 130 -1.17 -3.03 10.24
C GLU A 130 -1.29 -4.51 10.62
N VAL A 131 -0.89 -5.42 9.72
CA VAL A 131 -0.91 -6.86 10.00
C VAL A 131 -0.06 -7.18 11.23
N GLN A 132 1.16 -6.65 11.31
CA GLN A 132 2.03 -6.84 12.47
C GLN A 132 1.38 -6.30 13.76
N HIS A 133 0.76 -5.13 13.70
CA HIS A 133 0.06 -4.55 14.84
C HIS A 133 -1.07 -5.45 15.32
N LEU A 134 -1.94 -5.91 14.41
CA LEU A 134 -3.09 -6.76 14.72
C LEU A 134 -2.67 -8.12 15.29
N LEU A 135 -1.60 -8.72 14.76
CA LEU A 135 -1.07 -9.99 15.25
C LEU A 135 -0.41 -9.85 16.63
N SER A 136 0.12 -8.67 16.95
CA SER A 136 0.89 -8.43 18.18
C SER A 136 0.06 -7.86 19.33
N ASN A 137 -0.94 -7.02 19.05
CA ASN A 137 -1.62 -6.20 20.07
C ASN A 137 -3.11 -6.48 20.27
N GLY A 138 -3.80 -7.14 19.32
CA GLY A 138 -5.18 -7.63 19.47
C GLY A 138 -6.24 -6.60 19.87
#